data_AF-A0A933PBA4-F1
#
_entry.id   AF-A0A933PBA4-F1
#
_cell.length_a   1.000
_cell.length_b   1.000
_cell.length_c   1.000
_cell.angle_alpha   90.00
_cell.angle_beta   90.00
_cell.angle_gamma   90.00
#
_symmetry.space_group_name_H-M   'P 1'
#
loop_
_entity.id
_entity.type
_entity.pdbx_description
1 polymer ?
#
loop_
_entity_poly.entity_id
_entity_poly.type
_entity_poly.pdbx_seq_one_letter_code
_entity_poly.pdbx_strand_id
1 'polypeptide(L)'
;MTSPATDGPDGPVFRLLYRSHNLVPEQDRRRVFGEIFTTARSTNKKLGITGALLLTEDVFVQVLEGDETAVRELLGRIEKDARHDDVVVLTAETVPERVFSRWAMARVSTDGEPDIPLIAGARGITVAAGRGVTQEQEALLDIMREAAHGQRHEV
;
A
#
# COMPACT_ATOMS: atom_id res chain seq x y z
N MET A 1 -22.21 -11.03 -27.20
CA MET A 1 -20.91 -11.65 -26.89
C MET A 1 -19.92 -10.51 -26.71
N THR A 2 -19.80 -10.02 -25.48
CA THR A 2 -18.81 -8.99 -25.12
C THR A 2 -18.05 -9.57 -23.95
N SER A 3 -16.78 -9.86 -24.16
CA SER A 3 -15.90 -10.56 -23.25
C SER A 3 -15.92 -9.94 -21.85
N PRO A 4 -16.02 -10.73 -20.77
CA PRO A 4 -15.65 -10.22 -19.46
C PRO A 4 -14.15 -9.91 -19.51
N ALA A 5 -13.77 -8.71 -19.08
CA ALA A 5 -12.38 -8.38 -18.80
C ALA A 5 -11.80 -9.49 -17.92
N THR A 6 -10.69 -10.08 -18.34
CA THR A 6 -10.06 -11.24 -17.73
C THR A 6 -9.76 -10.95 -16.26
N ASP A 7 -10.61 -11.51 -15.39
CA ASP A 7 -10.41 -11.67 -13.96
C ASP A 7 -9.86 -13.09 -13.78
N GLY A 8 -8.56 -13.21 -13.45
CA GLY A 8 -7.86 -14.44 -13.01
C GLY A 8 -6.76 -15.02 -13.95
N PRO A 9 -5.72 -15.74 -13.44
CA PRO A 9 -5.46 -16.16 -12.05
C PRO A 9 -4.10 -15.60 -11.55
N ASP A 10 -4.06 -14.74 -10.53
CA ASP A 10 -2.76 -14.39 -9.93
C ASP A 10 -2.29 -15.62 -9.15
N GLY A 11 -1.39 -16.41 -9.73
CA GLY A 11 -0.66 -17.43 -9.02
C GLY A 11 0.15 -16.84 -7.85
N PRO A 12 0.97 -17.64 -7.17
CA PRO A 12 1.69 -17.17 -5.99
C PRO A 12 2.44 -15.85 -6.28
N VAL A 13 2.11 -14.81 -5.51
CA VAL A 13 2.75 -13.48 -5.59
C VAL A 13 3.60 -13.23 -4.36
N PHE A 14 4.61 -12.39 -4.48
CA PHE A 14 5.40 -11.97 -3.33
C PHE A 14 4.76 -10.74 -2.67
N ARG A 15 4.49 -10.84 -1.37
CA ARG A 15 3.95 -9.77 -0.53
C ARG A 15 5.00 -9.33 0.47
N LEU A 16 5.22 -8.02 0.54
CA LEU A 16 6.12 -7.39 1.49
C LEU A 16 5.38 -6.30 2.25
N LEU A 17 5.42 -6.38 3.58
CA LEU A 17 4.94 -5.35 4.49
C LEU A 17 6.15 -4.72 5.17
N TYR A 18 6.27 -3.40 5.08
CA TYR A 18 7.31 -2.66 5.81
C TYR A 18 6.72 -1.48 6.58
N ARG A 19 7.48 -1.03 7.57
CA ARG A 19 7.28 0.18 8.35
C ARG A 19 8.52 1.05 8.29
N SER A 20 8.38 2.36 8.36
CA SER A 20 9.49 3.31 8.43
C SER A 20 9.08 4.57 9.16
N HIS A 21 10.04 5.31 9.70
CA HIS A 21 9.79 6.57 10.39
C HIS A 21 9.68 7.75 9.41
N ASN A 22 8.66 8.57 9.60
CA ASN A 22 8.32 9.70 8.74
C ASN A 22 9.17 10.93 9.09
N LEU A 23 9.99 11.39 8.14
CA LEU A 23 10.84 12.58 8.31
C LEU A 23 10.24 13.84 7.65
N VAL A 24 9.02 13.76 7.11
CA VAL A 24 8.39 14.88 6.41
C VAL A 24 7.94 15.94 7.42
N PRO A 25 8.44 17.20 7.29
CA PRO A 25 8.01 18.30 8.15
C PRO A 25 6.52 18.55 8.09
N GLU A 26 5.90 18.84 9.23
CA GLU A 26 4.45 19.01 9.38
C GLU A 26 3.84 19.94 8.31
N GLN A 27 4.49 21.08 8.06
CA GLN A 27 4.02 22.08 7.10
C GLN A 27 3.98 21.59 5.65
N ASP A 28 4.79 20.58 5.31
CA ASP A 28 4.91 20.02 3.96
C ASP A 28 4.09 18.72 3.79
N ARG A 29 3.65 18.07 4.88
CA ARG A 29 3.01 16.75 4.86
C ARG A 29 1.87 16.64 3.86
N ARG A 30 0.94 17.60 3.83
CA ARG A 30 -0.21 17.56 2.91
C ARG A 30 0.23 17.48 1.44
N ARG A 31 1.25 18.25 1.06
CA ARG A 31 1.76 18.29 -0.32
C ARG A 31 2.55 17.02 -0.61
N VAL A 32 3.52 16.70 0.25
CA VAL A 32 4.43 15.57 0.06
C VAL A 32 3.69 14.23 0.08
N PHE A 33 2.69 14.04 0.95
CA PHE A 33 1.87 12.83 0.98
C PHE A 33 1.09 12.66 -0.33
N GLY A 34 0.53 13.74 -0.87
CA GLY A 34 -0.11 13.71 -2.19
C GLY A 34 0.85 13.33 -3.32
N GLU A 35 2.08 13.84 -3.29
CA GLU A 35 3.14 13.50 -4.25
C GLU A 35 3.58 12.03 -4.12
N ILE A 36 3.73 11.52 -2.89
CA ILE A 36 4.05 10.11 -2.60
C ILE A 36 2.96 9.21 -3.19
N PHE A 37 1.68 9.47 -2.90
CA PHE A 37 0.58 8.66 -3.43
C PHE A 37 0.54 8.66 -4.96
N THR A 38 0.72 9.83 -5.58
CA THR A 38 0.73 9.96 -7.04
C THR A 38 1.88 9.19 -7.66
N THR A 39 3.07 9.31 -7.08
CA THR A 39 4.30 8.63 -7.55
C THR A 39 4.20 7.12 -7.35
N ALA A 40 3.76 6.67 -6.18
CA ALA A 40 3.57 5.26 -5.85
C ALA A 40 2.57 4.63 -6.84
N ARG A 41 1.41 5.26 -7.07
CA ARG A 41 0.41 4.74 -8.00
C ARG A 41 0.94 4.61 -9.44
N SER A 42 1.66 5.62 -9.92
CA SER A 42 2.23 5.62 -11.28
C SER A 42 3.33 4.57 -11.44
N THR A 43 4.23 4.48 -10.47
CA THR A 43 5.37 3.55 -10.46
C THR A 43 4.88 2.11 -10.33
N ASN A 44 4.00 1.85 -9.36
CA ASN A 44 3.47 0.51 -9.11
C ASN A 44 2.69 -0.02 -10.30
N LYS A 45 1.88 0.82 -10.95
CA LYS A 45 1.17 0.42 -12.17
C LYS A 45 2.12 0.02 -13.30
N LYS A 46 3.26 0.71 -13.46
CA LYS A 46 4.28 0.37 -14.48
C LYS A 46 5.01 -0.93 -14.16
N LEU A 47 5.19 -1.23 -12.87
CA LEU A 47 5.90 -2.42 -12.39
C LEU A 47 4.97 -3.63 -12.15
N GLY A 48 3.65 -3.50 -12.34
CA GLY A 48 2.70 -4.56 -12.01
C GLY A 48 2.60 -4.85 -10.51
N ILE A 49 2.87 -3.84 -9.68
CA ILE A 49 2.82 -3.91 -8.22
C ILE A 49 1.46 -3.37 -7.74
N THR A 50 0.89 -4.02 -6.73
CA THR A 50 -0.33 -3.61 -6.02
C THR A 50 -0.04 -3.43 -4.54
N GLY A 51 -0.97 -2.86 -3.77
CA GLY A 51 -0.80 -2.73 -2.33
C GLY A 51 -1.59 -1.62 -1.66
N ALA A 52 -1.19 -1.31 -0.43
CA ALA A 52 -1.78 -0.28 0.42
C ALA A 52 -0.68 0.51 1.15
N LEU A 53 -0.93 1.81 1.37
CA LEU A 53 -0.03 2.72 2.04
C LEU A 53 -0.80 3.52 3.10
N LEU A 54 -0.31 3.43 4.33
CA LEU A 54 -0.73 4.20 5.48
C LEU A 54 0.36 5.24 5.77
N LEU A 55 0.00 6.52 5.71
CA LEU A 55 0.88 7.62 6.06
C LEU A 55 0.35 8.27 7.34
N THR A 56 1.14 8.27 8.41
CA THR A 56 0.82 8.96 9.65
C THR A 56 1.82 10.07 9.91
N GLU A 57 1.64 10.78 11.02
CA GLU A 57 2.58 11.83 11.45
C GLU A 57 3.96 11.25 11.76
N ASP A 58 4.01 10.04 12.31
CA ASP A 58 5.24 9.42 12.81
C ASP A 58 5.78 8.34 11.88
N VAL A 59 4.93 7.63 11.13
CA VAL A 59 5.39 6.47 10.34
C VAL A 59 4.70 6.30 9.01
N PHE A 60 5.37 5.60 8.11
CA PHE A 60 4.80 5.02 6.91
C PHE A 60 4.71 3.51 7.08
N VAL A 61 3.57 2.94 6.72
CA VAL A 61 3.36 1.49 6.67
C VAL A 61 2.85 1.14 5.29
N GLN A 62 3.52 0.24 4.58
CA GLN A 62 3.18 -0.09 3.20
C GLN A 62 3.23 -1.58 2.94
N VAL A 63 2.20 -2.06 2.25
CA VAL A 63 2.17 -3.40 1.63
C VAL A 63 2.47 -3.24 0.15
N LEU A 64 3.35 -4.09 -0.37
CA LEU A 64 3.67 -4.23 -1.79
C LEU A 64 3.46 -5.68 -2.21
N GLU A 65 2.74 -5.89 -3.31
CA GLU A 65 2.44 -7.21 -3.86
C GLU A 65 2.82 -7.26 -5.34
N GLY A 66 3.56 -8.29 -5.76
CA GLY A 66 3.94 -8.46 -7.15
C GLY A 66 4.99 -9.53 -7.37
N ASP A 67 5.71 -9.42 -8.48
CA ASP A 67 6.92 -10.21 -8.70
C ASP A 67 7.97 -9.90 -7.62
N GLU A 68 8.61 -10.93 -7.08
CA GLU A 68 9.57 -10.78 -5.97
C GLU A 68 10.73 -9.85 -6.33
N THR A 69 11.27 -9.98 -7.55
CA THR A 69 12.38 -9.14 -8.01
C THR A 69 11.92 -7.69 -8.11
N ALA A 70 10.77 -7.44 -8.74
CA ALA A 70 10.22 -6.10 -8.89
C ALA A 70 9.92 -5.43 -7.52
N VAL A 71 9.37 -6.18 -6.56
CA VAL A 71 9.08 -5.68 -5.21
C VAL A 71 10.37 -5.35 -4.46
N ARG A 72 11.38 -6.23 -4.51
CA ARG A 72 12.67 -5.99 -3.84
C ARG A 72 13.45 -4.83 -4.46
N GLU A 73 13.43 -4.70 -5.78
CA GLU A 73 14.03 -3.55 -6.46
C GLU A 73 13.34 -2.24 -6.11
N LEU A 74 12.00 -2.24 -6.02
CA LEU A 74 11.24 -1.09 -5.57
C LEU A 74 11.58 -0.74 -4.12
N LEU A 75 11.65 -1.73 -3.22
CA LEU A 75 12.06 -1.52 -1.83
C LEU A 75 13.45 -0.89 -1.74
N GLY A 76 14.43 -1.38 -2.50
CA GLY A 76 15.78 -0.79 -2.50
C GLY A 76 15.85 0.65 -3.02
N ARG A 77 14.83 1.13 -3.76
CA ARG A 77 14.68 2.55 -4.11
C ARG A 77 14.00 3.32 -2.99
N ILE A 78 12.98 2.73 -2.37
CA ILE A 78 12.26 3.28 -1.23
C ILE A 78 13.24 3.50 -0.07
N GLU A 79 14.08 2.52 0.29
CA GLU A 79 15.08 2.63 1.37
C GLU A 79 16.07 3.80 1.25
N LYS A 80 16.21 4.39 0.05
CA LYS A 80 17.10 5.53 -0.22
C LYS A 80 16.36 6.87 -0.25
N ASP A 81 15.07 6.88 -0.02
CA ASP A 81 14.24 8.06 -0.07
C ASP A 81 14.43 8.91 1.19
N ALA A 82 14.84 10.17 1.03
CA ALA A 82 15.14 11.05 2.16
C ALA A 82 13.92 11.48 2.98
N ARG A 83 12.69 11.11 2.56
CA ARG A 83 11.45 11.45 3.28
C ARG A 83 11.16 10.52 4.46
N HIS A 84 11.93 9.45 4.62
CA HIS A 84 11.81 8.52 5.73
C HIS A 84 13.14 7.86 6.08
N ASP A 85 13.22 7.26 7.27
CA ASP A 85 14.33 6.42 7.69
C ASP A 85 13.82 5.19 8.48
N ASP A 86 14.74 4.41 9.04
CA ASP A 86 14.45 3.22 9.85
C ASP A 86 13.46 2.25 9.18
N VAL A 87 13.76 1.87 7.94
CA VAL A 87 12.93 0.93 7.18
C VAL A 87 13.07 -0.47 7.76
N VAL A 88 11.97 -0.99 8.31
CA VAL A 88 11.87 -2.33 8.90
C VAL A 88 10.86 -3.15 8.10
N VAL A 89 11.32 -4.25 7.51
CA VAL A 89 10.43 -5.24 6.89
C VAL A 89 9.79 -6.07 7.99
N LEU A 90 8.46 -6.00 8.10
CA LEU A 90 7.68 -6.75 9.09
C LEU A 90 7.37 -8.16 8.61
N THR A 91 7.01 -8.28 7.33
CA THR A 91 6.68 -9.56 6.69
C THR A 91 7.13 -9.57 5.24
N ALA A 92 7.65 -10.71 4.77
CA ALA A 92 8.03 -10.94 3.38
C ALA A 92 7.76 -12.41 3.04
N GLU A 93 6.73 -12.66 2.23
CA GLU A 93 6.22 -14.02 2.00
C GLU A 93 5.62 -14.17 0.60
N THR A 94 5.53 -15.41 0.12
CA THR A 94 4.78 -15.76 -1.07
C THR A 94 3.36 -16.14 -0.68
N VAL A 95 2.38 -15.42 -1.22
CA VAL A 95 0.94 -15.60 -0.93
C VAL A 95 0.21 -16.12 -2.16
N PRO A 96 -0.85 -16.93 -2.00
CA PRO A 96 -1.51 -17.61 -3.10
C PRO A 96 -2.16 -16.65 -4.11
N GLU A 97 -2.58 -15.47 -3.66
CA GLU A 97 -3.19 -14.43 -4.49
C GLU A 97 -2.95 -13.03 -3.90
N ARG A 98 -3.15 -11.98 -4.71
CA ARG A 98 -3.01 -10.58 -4.28
C ARG A 98 -4.20 -10.16 -3.41
N VAL A 99 -3.95 -9.70 -2.20
CA VAL A 99 -4.97 -9.15 -1.29
C VAL A 99 -5.46 -7.80 -1.78
N PHE A 100 -4.58 -6.99 -2.38
CA PHE A 100 -4.91 -5.67 -2.92
C PHE A 100 -4.93 -5.66 -4.46
N SER A 101 -5.30 -6.76 -5.11
CA SER A 101 -5.32 -6.93 -6.58
C SER A 101 -6.03 -5.80 -7.36
N ARG A 102 -6.98 -5.09 -6.72
CA ARG A 102 -7.73 -3.97 -7.32
C ARG A 102 -7.05 -2.60 -7.15
N TRP A 103 -6.00 -2.49 -6.35
CA TRP A 103 -5.40 -1.22 -5.96
C TRP A 103 -3.89 -1.21 -6.22
N ALA A 104 -3.47 -0.36 -7.16
CA ALA A 104 -2.06 -0.04 -7.34
C ALA A 104 -1.42 0.54 -6.07
N MET A 105 -2.21 1.28 -5.27
CA MET A 105 -1.90 1.72 -3.91
C MET A 105 -3.16 2.28 -3.23
N ALA A 106 -3.71 1.58 -2.22
CA ALA A 106 -4.82 2.09 -1.40
C ALA A 106 -4.30 3.10 -0.34
N ARG A 107 -5.10 4.11 0.01
CA ARG A 107 -4.82 4.99 1.15
C ARG A 107 -5.51 4.43 2.38
N VAL A 108 -4.77 4.22 3.46
CA VAL A 108 -5.32 3.79 4.74
C VAL A 108 -5.36 5.00 5.69
N SER A 109 -6.44 5.12 6.47
CA SER A 109 -6.61 6.12 7.52
C SER A 109 -6.50 5.46 8.90
N THR A 110 -6.02 6.20 9.90
CA THR A 110 -5.83 5.71 11.28
C THR A 110 -7.13 5.56 12.08
N ASP A 111 -8.23 6.16 11.62
CA ASP A 111 -9.50 6.26 12.37
C ASP A 111 -10.40 5.02 12.24
N GLY A 112 -9.84 3.85 11.93
CA GLY A 112 -10.59 2.59 11.81
C GLY A 112 -11.50 2.47 10.58
N GLU A 113 -11.92 3.57 9.97
CA GLU A 113 -12.66 3.56 8.71
C GLU A 113 -11.67 3.37 7.53
N PRO A 114 -11.72 2.25 6.79
CA PRO A 114 -11.05 2.18 5.50
C PRO A 114 -11.70 3.23 4.58
N ASP A 115 -10.92 4.14 4.03
CA ASP A 115 -11.38 5.04 2.97
C ASP A 115 -11.56 4.20 1.67
N ILE A 116 -12.68 3.44 1.58
CA ILE A 116 -13.02 2.52 0.47
C ILE A 116 -13.37 3.39 -0.78
N PRO A 117 -13.05 3.01 -2.04
CA PRO A 117 -11.76 3.08 -2.72
C PRO A 117 -11.82 3.92 -4.01
N LEU A 118 -10.67 4.31 -4.56
CA LEU A 118 -10.58 5.04 -5.83
C LEU A 118 -10.23 4.12 -7.02
N ILE A 119 -11.21 3.71 -7.86
CA ILE A 119 -10.90 3.08 -9.16
C ILE A 119 -10.44 4.18 -10.13
N ALA A 120 -9.28 4.01 -10.76
CA ALA A 120 -8.93 4.77 -11.96
C ALA A 120 -9.42 3.99 -13.19
N GLY A 121 -10.53 4.43 -13.77
CA GLY A 121 -10.94 4.05 -15.12
C GLY A 121 -10.35 5.00 -16.16
N ALA A 122 -10.40 4.61 -17.44
CA ALA A 122 -9.87 5.37 -18.58
C ALA A 122 -10.47 6.79 -18.78
N ARG A 123 -11.42 7.23 -17.93
CA ARG A 123 -12.11 8.53 -18.00
C ARG A 123 -12.03 9.38 -16.72
N GLY A 124 -11.20 9.02 -15.74
CA GLY A 124 -11.06 9.77 -14.48
C GLY A 124 -11.44 8.96 -13.23
N ILE A 125 -11.42 9.65 -12.09
CA ILE A 125 -11.50 9.07 -10.74
C ILE A 125 -12.96 8.76 -10.41
N THR A 126 -13.27 7.52 -10.01
CA THR A 126 -14.60 7.13 -9.51
C THR A 126 -14.49 6.23 -8.28
N VAL A 127 -15.44 6.36 -7.36
CA VAL A 127 -15.55 5.54 -6.14
C VAL A 127 -15.85 4.08 -6.52
N ALA A 128 -15.10 3.12 -5.96
CA ALA A 128 -15.29 1.70 -6.18
C ALA A 128 -16.31 1.09 -5.19
N ALA A 129 -17.54 0.89 -5.65
CA ALA A 129 -18.41 -0.23 -5.32
C ALA A 129 -18.82 -0.52 -3.86
N GLY A 130 -20.14 -0.62 -3.64
CA GLY A 130 -20.78 -1.23 -2.46
C GLY A 130 -20.59 -2.76 -2.32
N ARG A 131 -19.35 -3.24 -2.24
CA ARG A 131 -19.01 -4.53 -1.60
C ARG A 131 -17.88 -4.29 -0.60
N GLY A 132 -18.09 -4.74 0.64
CA GLY A 132 -17.14 -4.58 1.73
C GLY A 132 -15.78 -5.22 1.48
N VAL A 133 -14.83 -4.89 2.36
CA VAL A 133 -13.48 -5.44 2.44
C VAL A 133 -13.55 -6.95 2.76
N THR A 134 -12.66 -7.78 2.19
CA THR A 134 -12.58 -9.21 2.56
C THR A 134 -11.96 -9.39 3.94
N GLN A 135 -12.17 -10.55 4.57
CA GLN A 135 -11.58 -10.84 5.89
C GLN A 135 -10.04 -10.76 5.89
N GLU A 136 -9.39 -11.23 4.82
CA GLU A 136 -7.93 -11.13 4.69
C GLU A 136 -7.47 -9.68 4.48
N GLN A 137 -8.21 -8.90 3.70
CA GLN A 137 -7.92 -7.48 3.55
C GLN A 137 -8.09 -6.72 4.87
N GLU A 138 -9.13 -7.03 5.64
CA GLU A 138 -9.38 -6.43 6.96
C GLU A 138 -8.26 -6.77 7.94
N ALA A 139 -7.89 -8.06 8.04
CA ALA A 139 -6.78 -8.49 8.89
C ALA A 139 -5.45 -7.80 8.54
N LEU A 140 -5.17 -7.63 7.25
CA LEU A 140 -3.94 -6.95 6.81
C LEU A 140 -3.99 -5.44 7.09
N LEU A 141 -5.15 -4.80 6.95
CA LEU A 141 -5.36 -3.41 7.33
C LEU A 141 -5.19 -3.22 8.84
N ASP A 142 -5.67 -4.16 9.67
CA ASP A 142 -5.46 -4.12 11.11
C ASP A 142 -3.97 -4.26 11.47
N ILE A 143 -3.25 -5.20 10.86
CA ILE A 143 -1.79 -5.30 11.03
C ILE A 143 -1.10 -3.98 10.65
N MET A 144 -1.52 -3.33 9.56
CA MET A 144 -0.97 -2.03 9.16
C MET A 144 -1.25 -0.95 10.21
N ARG A 145 -2.44 -0.91 10.80
CA ARG A 145 -2.79 0.02 11.87
C ARG A 145 -2.00 -0.26 13.14
N GLU A 146 -1.90 -1.52 13.56
CA GLU A 146 -1.09 -1.92 14.71
C GLU A 146 0.38 -1.52 14.54
N ALA A 147 0.94 -1.78 13.35
CA ALA A 147 2.29 -1.33 13.00
C ALA A 147 2.45 0.20 13.03
N ALA A 148 1.39 0.95 12.69
CA ALA A 148 1.42 2.40 12.78
C ALA A 148 1.40 2.90 14.23
N HIS A 149 0.68 2.22 15.13
CA HIS A 149 0.58 2.55 16.55
C HIS A 149 1.70 1.95 17.42
N GLY A 150 2.45 0.98 16.90
CA GLY A 150 3.41 0.13 17.61
C GLY A 150 4.68 0.78 18.17
N GLN A 151 4.74 2.10 18.36
CA GLN A 151 5.80 2.73 19.17
C GLN A 151 5.21 3.58 20.29
N ARG A 152 4.65 2.92 21.30
CA ARG A 152 4.60 3.36 22.71
C ARG A 152 4.67 2.18 23.70
N HIS A 153 5.67 1.32 23.57
CA HIS A 153 6.28 0.53 24.65
C HIS A 153 7.78 0.55 24.30
N GLU A 154 8.75 0.95 25.11
CA GLU A 154 9.03 0.97 26.56
C GLU A 154 10.26 1.93 26.67
N VAL A 155 10.61 2.70 27.71
CA VAL A 155 10.53 2.66 29.17
C VAL A 155 10.63 4.10 29.72
#